data_AF-A0A7S2V466-F1
#
_entry.id   AF-A0A7S2V466-F1
#
_cell.length_a   1.000
_cell.length_b   1.000
_cell.length_c   1.000
_cell.angle_alpha   90.00
_cell.angle_beta   90.00
_cell.angle_gamma   90.00
#
_symmetry.space_group_name_H-M   'P 1'
#
loop_
_entity.id
_entity.type
_entity.pdbx_description
1 polymer ?
#
loop_
_entity_poly.entity_id
_entity_poly.type
_entity_poly.pdbx_seq_one_letter_code
_entity_poly.pdbx_strand_id
1 'polypeptide(L)'
;MEGEEARLRGLQEAVQGREEHMRELRERWQQALENAKVKLDDQFSKYMANMNCGGHVVLAKDAMYKNWGLEIQVRFREQTSLQTLNARVHSGGERSVSTILFLMALQDLIPSPFRVVDEINQGMDERNERLVF
;
A
#
# COMPACT_ATOMS: atom_id res chain seq x y z
N MET A 1 15.23 37.77 35.29
CA MET A 1 15.09 36.35 35.66
C MET A 1 13.64 35.88 35.50
N GLU A 2 12.64 36.49 36.17
CA GLU A 2 11.22 36.07 36.04
C GLU A 2 10.65 36.09 34.61
N GLY A 3 11.00 37.10 33.79
CA GLY A 3 10.52 37.17 32.39
C GLY A 3 11.08 36.08 31.47
N GLU A 4 12.25 35.52 31.79
CA GLU A 4 12.90 34.46 31.01
C GLU A 4 12.34 33.09 31.39
N GLU A 5 12.06 32.87 32.67
CA GLU A 5 11.35 31.68 33.16
C GLU A 5 9.92 31.59 32.63
N ALA A 6 9.19 32.71 32.61
CA ALA A 6 7.85 32.77 32.02
C ALA A 6 7.87 32.46 30.51
N ARG A 7 8.89 32.95 29.78
CA ARG A 7 9.07 32.66 28.35
C ARG A 7 9.41 31.19 28.10
N LEU A 8 10.29 30.59 28.90
CA LEU A 8 10.64 29.17 28.83
C LEU A 8 9.43 28.28 29.07
N ARG A 9 8.61 28.61 30.07
CA ARG A 9 7.37 27.89 30.37
C ARG A 9 6.38 27.95 29.20
N GLY A 10 6.16 29.14 28.62
CA GLY A 10 5.28 29.29 27.46
C GLY A 10 5.77 28.51 26.23
N LEU A 11 7.09 28.43 26.02
CA LEU A 11 7.68 27.60 24.96
C LEU A 11 7.47 26.11 25.22
N GLN A 12 7.64 25.64 26.46
CA GLN A 12 7.41 24.24 26.83
C GLN A 12 5.94 23.83 26.64
N GLU A 13 5.01 24.66 27.09
CA GLU A 13 3.56 24.43 26.90
C GLU A 13 3.21 24.39 25.39
N ALA A 14 3.81 25.27 24.58
CA ALA A 14 3.62 25.26 23.12
C ALA A 14 4.21 24.03 22.43
N VAL A 15 5.38 23.54 22.87
CA VAL A 15 5.99 22.31 22.36
C VAL A 15 5.10 21.11 22.69
N GLN A 16 4.67 20.98 23.95
CA GLN A 16 3.80 19.89 24.38
C GLN A 16 2.48 19.88 23.59
N GLY A 17 1.82 21.03 23.44
CA GLY A 17 0.59 21.13 22.66
C GLY A 17 0.78 20.74 21.18
N ARG A 18 1.93 21.06 20.58
CA ARG A 18 2.27 20.62 19.22
C ARG A 18 2.52 19.12 19.14
N GLU A 19 3.19 18.53 20.12
CA GLU A 19 3.44 17.09 20.17
C GLU A 19 2.14 16.29 20.29
N GLU A 20 1.22 16.73 21.14
CA GLU A 20 -0.11 16.14 21.28
C GLU A 20 -0.89 16.22 19.96
N HIS A 21 -0.90 17.40 19.32
CA HIS A 21 -1.57 17.57 18.04
C HIS A 21 -0.97 16.69 16.92
N MET A 22 0.37 16.56 16.88
CA MET A 22 1.06 15.67 15.94
C MET A 22 0.69 14.21 16.17
N ARG A 23 0.55 13.78 17.44
CA ARG A 23 0.12 12.43 17.79
C ARG A 23 -1.30 12.15 17.32
N GLU A 24 -2.26 13.03 17.61
CA GLU A 24 -3.65 12.88 17.17
C GLU A 24 -3.80 12.86 15.64
N LEU A 25 -3.02 13.69 14.94
CA LEU A 25 -3.00 13.67 13.49
C LEU A 25 -2.46 12.35 12.96
N ARG A 26 -1.36 11.84 13.54
CA ARG A 26 -0.76 10.55 13.19
C ARG A 26 -1.73 9.40 13.38
N GLU A 27 -2.43 9.34 14.51
CA GLU A 27 -3.39 8.25 14.80
C GLU A 27 -4.54 8.24 13.79
N ARG A 28 -5.12 9.41 13.49
CA ARG A 28 -6.18 9.53 12.48
C ARG A 28 -5.71 9.07 11.10
N TRP A 29 -4.52 9.51 10.68
CA TRP A 29 -3.93 9.09 9.41
C TRP A 29 -3.64 7.60 9.36
N GLN A 30 -3.09 7.03 10.44
CA GLN A 30 -2.79 5.61 10.52
C GLN A 30 -4.05 4.76 10.41
N GLN A 31 -5.14 5.15 11.07
CA GLN A 31 -6.41 4.45 10.95
C GLN A 31 -6.97 4.51 9.52
N ALA A 32 -6.93 5.69 8.89
CA ALA A 32 -7.36 5.84 7.50
C ALA A 32 -6.52 4.99 6.54
N LEU A 33 -5.19 4.95 6.74
CA LEU A 33 -4.27 4.14 5.95
C LEU A 33 -4.54 2.65 6.11
N GLU A 34 -4.73 2.16 7.33
CA GLU A 34 -5.03 0.74 7.60
C GLU A 34 -6.36 0.34 6.96
N ASN A 35 -7.40 1.19 7.06
CA ASN A 35 -8.69 0.95 6.42
C ASN A 35 -8.59 0.89 4.90
N ALA A 36 -7.79 1.78 4.29
CA ALA A 36 -7.55 1.77 2.84
C ALA A 36 -6.76 0.52 2.43
N LYS A 37 -5.73 0.14 3.21
CA LYS A 37 -4.94 -1.07 3.01
C LYS A 37 -5.82 -2.32 3.03
N VAL A 38 -6.75 -2.44 3.99
CA VAL A 38 -7.63 -3.62 4.09
C VAL A 38 -8.48 -3.77 2.82
N LYS A 39 -9.10 -2.67 2.37
CA LYS A 39 -9.91 -2.71 1.14
C LYS A 39 -9.07 -3.04 -0.10
N LEU A 40 -7.86 -2.48 -0.18
CA LEU A 40 -6.91 -2.77 -1.27
C LEU A 40 -6.52 -4.26 -1.28
N ASP A 41 -6.14 -4.79 -0.12
CA ASP A 41 -5.72 -6.16 0.07
C ASP A 41 -6.85 -7.14 -0.28
N ASP A 42 -8.08 -6.86 0.15
CA ASP A 42 -9.26 -7.67 -0.17
C ASP A 42 -9.51 -7.75 -1.69
N GLN A 43 -9.42 -6.62 -2.40
CA GLN A 43 -9.62 -6.62 -3.86
C GLN A 43 -8.47 -7.29 -4.60
N PHE A 44 -7.22 -6.99 -4.21
CA PHE A 44 -6.05 -7.62 -4.80
C PHE A 44 -6.04 -9.14 -4.61
N SER A 45 -6.37 -9.61 -3.40
CA SER A 45 -6.48 -11.04 -3.07
C SER A 45 -7.53 -11.74 -3.94
N LYS A 46 -8.68 -11.09 -4.18
CA LYS A 46 -9.73 -11.61 -5.06
C LYS A 46 -9.26 -11.72 -6.51
N TYR A 47 -8.61 -10.69 -7.04
CA TYR A 47 -8.08 -10.72 -8.40
C TYR A 47 -7.03 -11.81 -8.59
N MET A 48 -6.12 -11.98 -7.63
CA MET A 48 -5.13 -13.05 -7.67
C MET A 48 -5.78 -14.44 -7.58
N ALA A 49 -6.79 -14.61 -6.71
CA ALA A 49 -7.52 -15.87 -6.56
C ALA A 49 -8.26 -16.28 -7.83
N ASN A 50 -8.81 -15.33 -8.59
CA ASN A 50 -9.46 -15.59 -9.88
C ASN A 50 -8.50 -16.18 -10.93
N MET A 51 -7.19 -15.94 -10.78
CA MET A 51 -6.14 -16.54 -11.61
C MET A 51 -5.51 -17.79 -10.98
N ASN A 52 -6.16 -18.39 -9.98
CA ASN A 52 -5.63 -19.51 -9.18
C ASN A 52 -4.28 -19.19 -8.48
N CYS A 53 -4.03 -17.91 -8.18
CA CYS A 53 -2.85 -17.44 -7.49
C CYS A 53 -3.21 -16.89 -6.10
N GLY A 54 -2.24 -16.80 -5.20
CA GLY A 54 -2.37 -16.07 -3.94
C GLY A 54 -1.72 -14.70 -4.04
N GLY A 55 -2.31 -13.69 -3.44
CA GLY A 55 -1.64 -12.41 -3.27
C GLY A 55 -2.21 -11.60 -2.14
N HIS A 56 -1.35 -10.84 -1.48
CA HIS A 56 -1.70 -9.93 -0.40
C HIS A 56 -0.90 -8.64 -0.52
N VAL A 57 -1.51 -7.55 -0.08
CA VAL A 57 -0.81 -6.28 0.14
C VAL A 57 -0.60 -6.12 1.64
N VAL A 58 0.61 -5.79 2.06
CA VAL A 58 0.97 -5.62 3.47
C VAL A 58 1.51 -4.22 3.69
N LEU A 59 1.10 -3.57 4.77
CA LEU A 59 1.72 -2.32 5.21
C LEU A 59 2.96 -2.65 6.03
N ALA A 60 4.13 -2.58 5.41
CA ALA A 60 5.42 -2.77 6.07
C ALA A 60 5.75 -1.53 6.90
N LYS A 61 5.62 -1.67 8.22
CA LYS A 61 5.92 -0.62 9.20
C LYS A 61 7.40 -0.68 9.58
N ASP A 62 8.04 0.47 9.59
CA ASP A 62 9.41 0.67 10.05
C ASP A 62 9.44 1.56 11.31
N ALA A 63 10.58 1.55 12.01
CA ALA A 63 10.81 2.44 13.16
C ALA A 63 10.63 3.92 12.79
N MET A 64 11.06 4.33 11.58
CA MET A 64 10.81 5.66 11.06
C MET A 64 9.58 5.65 10.14
N TYR A 65 8.58 6.46 10.46
CA TYR A 65 7.35 6.59 9.67
C TYR A 65 7.58 6.86 8.18
N LYS A 66 8.61 7.63 7.83
CA LYS A 66 8.98 7.93 6.43
C LYS A 66 9.41 6.71 5.61
N ASN A 67 9.78 5.62 6.27
CA ASN A 67 10.24 4.38 5.64
C ASN A 67 9.10 3.34 5.53
N TRP A 68 7.88 3.69 5.97
CA TRP A 68 6.74 2.80 5.78
C TRP A 68 6.46 2.62 4.29
N GLY A 69 6.06 1.42 3.91
CA GLY A 69 5.80 1.07 2.53
C GLY A 69 4.72 0.02 2.38
N LEU A 70 4.17 -0.08 1.18
CA LEU A 70 3.34 -1.21 0.79
C LEU A 70 4.23 -2.29 0.20
N GLU A 71 4.09 -3.51 0.70
CA GLU A 71 4.69 -4.70 0.11
C GLU A 71 3.61 -5.53 -0.57
N ILE A 72 3.85 -5.86 -1.84
CA ILE A 72 3.03 -6.81 -2.59
C ILE A 72 3.65 -8.19 -2.38
N GLN A 73 2.88 -9.12 -1.85
CA GLN A 73 3.27 -10.51 -1.68
C GLN A 73 2.43 -11.38 -2.58
N VAL A 74 3.06 -12.32 -3.28
CA VAL A 74 2.39 -13.16 -4.29
C VAL A 74 2.81 -14.61 -4.18
N ARG A 75 1.96 -15.48 -4.71
CA ARG A 75 2.16 -16.92 -4.81
C ARG A 75 1.51 -17.43 -6.10
N PHE A 76 2.32 -17.92 -7.02
CA PHE A 76 1.84 -18.46 -8.31
C PHE A 76 1.65 -19.98 -8.32
N ARG A 77 2.13 -20.68 -7.28
CA ARG A 77 2.03 -22.13 -7.16
C ARG A 77 1.50 -22.47 -5.77
N GLU A 78 0.54 -23.39 -5.68
CA GLU A 78 -0.10 -23.73 -4.39
C GLU A 78 0.92 -24.18 -3.32
N GLN A 79 1.99 -24.85 -3.74
CA GLN A 79 2.98 -25.43 -2.83
C GLN A 79 4.05 -24.45 -2.34
N THR A 80 4.07 -23.21 -2.82
CA THR A 80 5.02 -22.19 -2.33
C THR A 80 4.37 -21.33 -1.24
N SER A 81 5.16 -20.68 -0.40
CA SER A 81 4.63 -19.64 0.49
C SER A 81 4.40 -18.35 -0.31
N LEU A 82 3.67 -17.39 0.28
CA LEU A 82 3.66 -16.02 -0.21
C LEU A 82 5.07 -15.44 -0.10
N GLN A 83 5.51 -14.74 -1.15
CA GLN A 83 6.82 -14.08 -1.19
C GLN A 83 6.66 -12.66 -1.70
N THR A 84 7.45 -11.73 -1.16
CA THR A 84 7.48 -10.36 -1.63
C THR A 84 7.84 -10.32 -3.11
N LEU A 85 7.01 -9.64 -3.90
CA LEU A 85 7.17 -9.49 -5.34
C LEU A 85 8.54 -8.87 -5.61
N ASN A 86 9.39 -9.63 -6.28
CA ASN A 86 10.76 -9.25 -6.52
C ASN A 86 11.27 -9.82 -7.85
N ALA A 87 12.23 -9.12 -8.44
CA ALA A 87 12.78 -9.46 -9.76
C ALA A 87 13.66 -10.71 -9.80
N ARG A 88 14.11 -11.20 -8.64
CA ARG A 88 15.01 -12.36 -8.53
C ARG A 88 14.24 -13.69 -8.50
N VAL A 89 13.04 -13.67 -7.94
CA VAL A 89 12.20 -14.86 -7.71
C VAL A 89 11.11 -14.99 -8.78
N HIS A 90 10.54 -13.87 -9.23
CA HIS A 90 9.39 -13.86 -10.13
C HIS A 90 9.80 -13.48 -11.55
N SER A 91 9.19 -14.16 -12.52
CA SER A 91 9.35 -13.89 -13.95
C SER A 91 8.83 -12.50 -14.34
N GLY A 92 9.19 -12.03 -15.53
CA GLY A 92 8.69 -10.76 -16.07
C GLY A 92 7.17 -10.71 -16.14
N GLY A 93 6.54 -11.75 -16.68
CA GLY A 93 5.08 -11.85 -16.82
C GLY A 93 4.36 -11.85 -15.47
N GLU A 94 4.84 -12.65 -14.50
CA GLU A 94 4.28 -12.67 -13.15
C GLU A 94 4.33 -11.30 -12.46
N ARG A 95 5.43 -10.55 -12.66
CA ARG A 95 5.55 -9.19 -12.13
C ARG A 95 4.60 -8.22 -12.80
N SER A 96 4.51 -8.26 -14.14
CA SER A 96 3.59 -7.40 -14.88
C SER A 96 2.15 -7.65 -14.45
N VAL A 97 1.72 -8.91 -14.45
CA VAL A 97 0.38 -9.32 -14.03
C VAL A 97 0.07 -8.88 -12.60
N SER A 98 0.96 -9.16 -11.64
CA SER A 98 0.77 -8.75 -10.24
C SER A 98 0.64 -7.23 -10.11
N THR A 99 1.47 -6.48 -10.85
CA THR A 99 1.47 -5.02 -10.82
C THR A 99 0.17 -4.46 -11.39
N ILE A 100 -0.31 -5.02 -12.50
CA ILE A 100 -1.56 -4.60 -13.14
C ILE A 100 -2.75 -4.89 -12.24
N LEU A 101 -2.83 -6.09 -11.66
CA LEU A 101 -3.89 -6.43 -10.70
C LEU A 101 -3.87 -5.52 -9.46
N PHE A 102 -2.68 -5.17 -8.96
CA PHE A 102 -2.55 -4.21 -7.87
C PHE A 102 -3.06 -2.82 -8.25
N LEU A 103 -2.72 -2.35 -9.46
CA LEU A 103 -3.23 -1.07 -9.97
C LEU A 103 -4.74 -1.10 -10.16
N MET A 104 -5.33 -2.19 -10.64
CA MET A 104 -6.78 -2.33 -10.73
C MET A 104 -7.45 -2.31 -9.35
N ALA A 105 -6.89 -3.02 -8.36
CA ALA A 105 -7.39 -2.99 -6.99
C ALA A 105 -7.30 -1.59 -6.36
N LEU A 106 -6.26 -0.82 -6.67
CA LEU A 106 -6.15 0.59 -6.27
C LEU A 106 -7.22 1.46 -6.92
N GLN A 107 -7.51 1.24 -8.20
CA GLN A 107 -8.51 2.01 -8.93
C GLN A 107 -9.90 1.87 -8.29
N ASP A 108 -10.26 0.71 -7.76
CA ASP A 108 -11.54 0.50 -7.07
C ASP A 108 -11.72 1.36 -5.81
N LEU A 109 -10.62 1.84 -5.22
CA LEU A 109 -10.66 2.73 -4.06
C LEU A 109 -10.80 4.20 -4.45
N ILE A 110 -10.53 4.54 -5.71
CA ILE A 110 -10.49 5.92 -6.19
C ILE A 110 -11.71 6.16 -7.06
N PRO A 111 -12.70 6.95 -6.61
CA PRO A 111 -13.82 7.31 -7.45
C PRO A 111 -13.33 8.19 -8.61
N SER A 112 -13.47 7.70 -9.83
CA SER A 112 -13.15 8.46 -11.05
C SER A 112 -14.24 8.23 -12.10
N PRO A 113 -14.77 9.28 -12.76
CA PRO A 113 -15.82 9.15 -13.77
C PRO A 113 -15.36 8.45 -15.05
N PHE A 114 -14.05 8.49 -15.34
CA PHE A 114 -13.41 7.72 -16.39
C PHE A 114 -11.95 7.47 -16.00
N ARG A 115 -11.34 6.46 -16.60
CA ARG A 115 -9.91 6.14 -16.42
C ARG A 115 -9.32 5.85 -17.79
N VAL A 116 -8.15 6.41 -18.04
CA VAL A 116 -7.38 6.14 -19.27
C VAL A 116 -6.27 5.19 -18.89
N VAL A 117 -6.19 4.08 -19.60
CA VAL A 117 -5.20 3.04 -19.39
C VAL A 117 -4.62 2.73 -20.76
N ASP A 118 -3.32 2.91 -20.92
CA ASP A 118 -2.61 2.71 -22.18
C ASP A 118 -1.48 1.70 -21.99
N GLU A 119 -1.24 0.87 -23.02
CA GLU A 119 -0.22 -0.19 -23.09
C GLU A 119 -0.14 -1.14 -21.88
N ILE A 120 -1.16 -1.20 -21.03
CA ILE A 120 -1.13 -1.98 -19.79
C ILE A 120 -1.06 -3.49 -20.03
N ASN A 121 -1.50 -3.94 -21.20
CA ASN A 121 -1.45 -5.34 -21.63
C ASN A 121 -0.17 -5.70 -22.39
N GLN A 122 0.69 -4.73 -22.75
CA GLN A 122 1.94 -5.04 -23.44
C GLN A 122 2.92 -5.77 -22.51
N GLY A 123 3.42 -6.92 -22.96
CA GLY A 123 4.35 -7.76 -22.19
C GLY A 123 3.69 -8.76 -21.25
N MET A 124 2.36 -8.88 -21.27
CA MET A 124 1.65 -10.05 -20.74
C MET A 124 1.56 -11.14 -21.81
N ASP A 125 1.53 -12.41 -21.39
CA ASP A 125 1.21 -13.51 -22.30
C ASP A 125 -0.30 -13.57 -22.60
N GLU A 126 -0.68 -14.20 -23.73
CA GLU A 126 -2.07 -14.26 -24.21
C GLU A 126 -3.06 -14.84 -23.19
N ARG A 127 -2.58 -15.72 -22.29
CA ARG A 127 -3.44 -16.34 -21.28
C ARG A 127 -3.75 -15.35 -20.17
N ASN A 128 -2.76 -14.63 -19.68
CA ASN A 128 -2.91 -13.63 -18.64
C ASN A 128 -3.70 -12.41 -19.13
N GLU A 129 -3.51 -12.01 -20.40
CA GLU A 129 -4.27 -10.92 -21.01
C GLU A 129 -5.79 -11.17 -20.95
N ARG A 130 -6.24 -12.39 -21.30
CA ARG A 130 -7.67 -12.78 -21.26
C ARG A 130 -8.26 -12.95 -19.85
N LEU A 131 -7.42 -13.07 -18.84
CA LEU A 131 -7.86 -13.22 -17.45
C LEU A 131 -8.00 -11.87 -16.76
N VAL A 132 -7.25 -10.87 -17.24
CA VAL A 132 -7.22 -9.50 -16.71
C VAL A 132 -8.21 -8.60 -17.46
N PHE A 133 -8.43 -8.83 -18.76
CA PHE A 133 -9.30 -8.06 -19.66
C PHE A 133 -10.30 -8.96 -20.39
#